data_AF-A0AAV5V3T4-F1
#
_entry.id   AF-A0AAV5V3T4-F1
#
_cell.length_a   1.000
_cell.length_b   1.000
_cell.length_c   1.000
_cell.angle_alpha   90.00
_cell.angle_beta   90.00
_cell.angle_gamma   90.00
#
_symmetry.space_group_name_H-M   'P 1'
#
loop_
_entity.id
_entity.type
_entity.pdbx_description
1 polymer ?
#
loop_
_entity_poly.entity_id
_entity_poly.type
_entity_poly.pdbx_seq_one_letter_code
_entity_poly.pdbx_strand_id
1 'polypeptide(L)'
;SSSSPSLPFISLVTHCEPAAARRWFPCFDEPDKKATFTLSIEHPEEINAYSNTHIEKNSTMNGRLFTVFERTVPLPTYVVALSVTEQPVVELNVDGYEFRGIGIGREMAVKTAVEGYKIVRNESVFYGIPFIPKKTDILIVEDYSSGAMENPGLITFNRGSIYDIETHTHEFAHMYFGNLVTLRSWNDIWVNEGLATFY
;
A
#
# COMPACT_ATOMS: atom_id res chain seq x y z
N SER A 1 -31.11 -10.22 21.82
CA SER A 1 -30.11 -11.13 22.40
C SER A 1 -29.23 -11.70 21.30
N SER A 2 -28.10 -11.06 21.04
CA SER A 2 -26.85 -11.69 20.59
C SER A 2 -25.80 -10.59 20.58
N SER A 3 -25.24 -10.35 21.76
CA SER A 3 -23.94 -9.72 21.89
C SER A 3 -22.95 -10.53 21.06
N SER A 4 -22.68 -10.08 19.83
CA SER A 4 -21.51 -10.55 19.11
C SER A 4 -20.31 -10.10 19.95
N PRO A 5 -19.46 -11.00 20.45
CA PRO A 5 -18.23 -10.54 21.06
C PRO A 5 -17.42 -9.96 19.90
N SER A 6 -17.45 -8.63 19.74
CA SER A 6 -16.49 -7.95 18.89
C SER A 6 -15.15 -8.14 19.57
N LEU A 7 -14.43 -9.19 19.18
CA LEU A 7 -12.99 -9.19 19.36
C LEU A 7 -12.50 -7.83 18.86
N PRO A 8 -11.60 -7.16 19.60
CA PRO A 8 -11.02 -5.93 19.07
C PRO A 8 -10.39 -6.26 17.72
N PHE A 9 -10.74 -5.50 16.68
CA PHE A 9 -10.10 -5.61 15.39
C PHE A 9 -8.61 -5.42 15.58
N ILE A 10 -7.84 -6.51 15.57
CA ILE A 10 -6.39 -6.41 15.56
C ILE A 10 -6.04 -5.92 14.17
N SER A 11 -5.68 -4.64 14.09
CA SER A 11 -5.23 -4.00 12.87
C SER A 11 -3.95 -3.25 13.19
N LEU A 12 -2.85 -3.69 12.61
CA LEU A 12 -1.60 -2.95 12.55
C LEU A 12 -1.47 -2.41 11.13
N VAL A 13 -1.11 -1.14 11.01
CA VAL A 13 -0.77 -0.51 9.73
C VAL A 13 0.36 0.48 9.96
N THR A 14 1.30 0.54 9.02
CA THR A 14 2.41 1.50 9.04
C THR A 14 2.06 2.75 8.23
N HIS A 15 2.46 3.91 8.74
CA HIS A 15 2.48 5.16 7.99
C HIS A 15 3.84 5.82 8.23
N CYS A 16 4.62 5.96 7.16
CA CYS A 16 6.06 6.26 7.27
C CYS A 16 6.44 7.64 6.72
N GLU A 17 5.67 8.25 5.84
CA GLU A 17 5.95 9.60 5.35
C GLU A 17 5.78 10.66 6.45
N PRO A 18 6.65 11.69 6.53
CA PRO A 18 7.89 11.85 5.76
C PRO A 18 9.10 11.13 6.38
N ALA A 19 9.08 10.78 7.66
CA ALA A 19 10.28 10.29 8.36
C ALA A 19 9.96 9.42 9.58
N ALA A 20 8.91 8.61 9.49
CA ALA A 20 8.47 7.71 10.55
C ALA A 20 8.97 6.26 10.36
N ALA A 21 9.63 5.92 9.24
CA ALA A 21 10.20 4.58 9.05
C ALA A 21 11.23 4.24 10.15
N ARG A 22 12.02 5.24 10.57
CA ARG A 22 12.96 5.12 11.71
C ARG A 22 12.34 4.74 13.05
N ARG A 23 11.00 4.81 13.20
CA ARG A 23 10.30 4.47 14.45
C ARG A 23 10.05 2.98 14.63
N TRP A 24 10.10 2.20 13.54
CA TRP A 24 9.83 0.76 13.59
C TRP A 24 10.98 -0.10 13.07
N PHE A 25 11.92 0.46 12.30
CA PHE A 25 13.20 -0.18 12.02
C PHE A 25 14.36 0.83 11.86
N PRO A 26 15.58 0.52 12.32
CA PRO A 26 16.75 1.36 12.08
C PRO A 26 17.07 1.46 10.58
N CYS A 27 17.17 2.67 10.05
CA CYS A 27 17.45 2.91 8.63
C CYS A 27 18.03 4.31 8.36
N PHE A 28 18.57 4.49 7.16
CA PHE A 28 18.86 5.81 6.60
C PHE A 28 17.57 6.42 6.06
N ASP A 29 16.79 7.03 6.96
CA ASP A 29 15.41 7.46 6.70
C ASP A 29 15.35 8.81 5.97
N GLU A 30 15.91 8.82 4.75
CA GLU A 30 15.96 9.93 3.80
C GLU A 30 15.47 9.44 2.41
N PRO A 31 14.70 10.25 1.67
CA PRO A 31 14.02 9.81 0.44
C PRO A 31 14.98 9.44 -0.70
N ASP A 32 16.19 10.01 -0.76
CA ASP A 32 17.19 9.70 -1.78
C ASP A 32 18.02 8.42 -1.48
N LYS A 33 17.78 7.78 -0.33
CA LYS A 33 18.50 6.56 0.11
C LYS A 33 17.72 5.30 -0.20
N LYS A 34 17.35 5.11 -1.48
CA LYS A 34 16.59 3.92 -1.90
C LYS A 34 17.36 2.62 -1.63
N ALA A 35 16.63 1.60 -1.20
CA ALA A 35 17.14 0.25 -1.00
C ALA A 35 16.08 -0.79 -1.36
N THR A 36 16.47 -2.06 -1.51
CA THR A 36 15.52 -3.16 -1.63
C THR A 36 15.18 -3.71 -0.25
N PHE A 37 13.93 -4.10 -0.02
CA PHE A 37 13.45 -4.61 1.26
C PHE A 37 12.89 -6.03 1.10
N THR A 38 13.18 -6.89 2.07
CA THR A 38 12.52 -8.20 2.23
C THR A 38 11.94 -8.20 3.64
N LEU A 39 10.61 -8.10 3.74
CA LEU A 39 9.94 -8.08 5.03
C LEU A 39 9.53 -9.50 5.43
N SER A 40 9.58 -9.77 6.73
CA SER A 40 9.00 -10.97 7.31
C SER A 40 8.33 -10.63 8.63
N ILE A 41 7.20 -11.28 8.92
CA ILE A 41 6.45 -11.05 10.15
C ILE A 41 5.89 -12.36 10.69
N GLU A 42 5.92 -12.47 12.02
CA GLU A 42 5.27 -13.54 12.75
C GLU A 42 3.95 -13.05 13.34
N HIS A 43 2.83 -13.65 12.94
CA HIS A 43 1.48 -13.23 13.35
C HIS A 43 0.58 -14.44 13.65
N PRO A 44 -0.57 -14.25 14.32
CA PRO A 44 -1.56 -15.32 14.47
C PRO A 44 -2.02 -15.87 13.12
N GLU A 45 -2.28 -17.17 13.04
CA GLU A 45 -2.64 -17.85 11.79
C GLU A 45 -3.97 -17.37 11.21
N GLU A 46 -4.86 -16.86 12.06
CA GLU A 46 -6.19 -16.41 11.71
C GLU A 46 -6.22 -14.98 11.12
N ILE A 47 -5.09 -14.28 11.15
CA ILE A 47 -4.97 -12.89 10.74
C ILE A 47 -4.06 -12.81 9.50
N ASN A 48 -4.45 -12.01 8.51
CA ASN A 48 -3.66 -11.88 7.28
C ASN A 48 -2.60 -10.79 7.40
N ALA A 49 -1.46 -10.99 6.75
CA ALA A 49 -0.39 -9.99 6.62
C ALA A 49 -0.28 -9.49 5.17
N TYR A 50 -0.05 -8.18 5.03
CA TYR A 50 0.05 -7.48 3.75
C TYR A 50 1.29 -6.59 3.75
N SER A 51 1.95 -6.48 2.61
CA SER A 51 3.10 -5.59 2.42
C SER A 51 3.19 -5.14 0.96
N ASN A 52 4.26 -4.46 0.57
CA ASN A 52 4.47 -3.93 -0.77
C ASN A 52 4.45 -5.00 -1.88
N THR A 53 4.83 -6.24 -1.55
CA THR A 53 5.00 -7.33 -2.53
C THR A 53 4.10 -8.53 -2.22
N HIS A 54 4.16 -9.56 -3.07
CA HIS A 54 3.50 -10.83 -2.80
C HIS A 54 4.19 -11.57 -1.63
N ILE A 55 3.47 -12.51 -1.05
CA ILE A 55 4.05 -13.47 -0.10
C ILE A 55 4.91 -14.44 -0.89
N GLU A 56 6.20 -14.51 -0.57
CA GLU A 56 7.14 -15.50 -1.12
C GLU A 56 6.96 -16.84 -0.42
N LYS A 57 6.79 -16.82 0.91
CA LYS A 57 6.75 -18.03 1.73
C LYS A 57 5.96 -17.84 3.01
N ASN A 58 5.14 -18.82 3.34
CA ASN A 58 4.54 -19.00 4.66
C ASN A 58 5.08 -20.26 5.33
N SER A 59 5.29 -20.19 6.64
CA SER A 59 5.59 -21.36 7.46
C SER A 59 4.98 -21.23 8.84
N THR A 60 4.35 -22.30 9.32
CA THR A 60 3.79 -22.37 10.67
C THR A 60 4.84 -22.87 11.66
N MET A 61 5.00 -22.18 12.78
CA MET A 61 5.83 -22.63 13.91
C MET A 61 5.14 -22.27 15.22
N ASN A 62 4.97 -23.27 16.10
CA ASN A 62 4.35 -23.09 17.43
C ASN A 62 2.97 -22.40 17.41
N GLY A 63 2.13 -22.68 16.40
CA GLY A 63 0.79 -22.09 16.27
C GLY A 63 0.77 -20.62 15.86
N ARG A 64 1.87 -20.13 15.28
CA ARG A 64 1.97 -18.80 14.67
C ARG A 64 2.43 -18.94 13.23
N LEU A 65 1.93 -18.05 12.38
CA LEU A 65 2.32 -17.98 10.97
C LEU A 65 3.51 -17.03 10.82
N PHE A 66 4.58 -17.53 10.20
CA PHE A 66 5.71 -16.72 9.76
C PHE A 66 5.59 -16.49 8.26
N THR A 67 5.30 -15.25 7.89
CA THR A 67 5.08 -14.79 6.52
C THR A 67 6.30 -14.02 6.03
N VAL A 68 6.84 -14.40 4.88
CA VAL A 68 7.96 -13.74 4.19
C VAL A 68 7.45 -13.19 2.87
N PHE A 69 7.67 -11.90 2.63
CA PHE A 69 7.31 -11.22 1.40
C PHE A 69 8.48 -11.22 0.41
N GLU A 70 8.17 -11.22 -0.88
CA GLU A 70 9.18 -11.10 -1.93
C GLU A 70 9.99 -9.81 -1.79
N ARG A 71 11.21 -9.80 -2.32
CA ARG A 71 12.06 -8.60 -2.31
C ARG A 71 11.45 -7.48 -3.16
N THR A 72 11.38 -6.26 -2.62
CA THR A 72 10.92 -5.09 -3.37
C THR A 72 11.92 -4.66 -4.44
N VAL A 73 11.47 -3.88 -5.42
CA VAL A 73 12.36 -2.98 -6.18
C VAL A 73 13.01 -1.95 -5.23
N PRO A 74 14.04 -1.19 -5.65
CA PRO A 74 14.58 -0.12 -4.83
C PRO A 74 13.49 0.92 -4.50
N LEU A 75 13.16 1.05 -3.22
CA LEU A 75 12.16 1.99 -2.69
C LEU A 75 12.80 2.95 -1.68
N PRO A 76 12.28 4.18 -1.55
CA PRO A 76 12.60 5.01 -0.40
C PRO A 76 11.97 4.41 0.87
N THR A 77 12.54 4.68 2.05
CA THR A 77 12.07 4.09 3.32
C THR A 77 10.64 4.49 3.69
N TYR A 78 10.19 5.66 3.25
CA TYR A 78 8.89 6.22 3.63
C TYR A 78 7.68 5.51 2.99
N VAL A 79 7.90 4.65 1.98
CA VAL A 79 6.83 3.87 1.32
C VAL A 79 6.91 2.38 1.61
N VAL A 80 7.82 1.97 2.51
CA VAL A 80 7.86 0.60 3.02
C VAL A 80 6.66 0.42 3.94
N ALA A 81 5.82 -0.56 3.62
CA ALA A 81 4.54 -0.76 4.30
C ALA A 81 4.36 -2.19 4.78
N LEU A 82 3.75 -2.31 5.95
CA LEU A 82 3.32 -3.57 6.55
C LEU A 82 1.97 -3.38 7.22
N SER A 83 1.09 -4.35 7.01
CA SER A 83 -0.20 -4.42 7.70
C SER A 83 -0.47 -5.85 8.15
N VAL A 84 -1.09 -5.99 9.31
CA VAL A 84 -1.62 -7.25 9.81
C VAL A 84 -3.04 -6.98 10.28
N THR A 85 -4.03 -7.61 9.63
CA THR A 85 -5.43 -7.30 9.88
C THR A 85 -6.37 -8.47 9.59
N GLU A 86 -7.44 -8.56 10.38
CA GLU A 86 -8.52 -9.54 10.23
C GLU A 86 -9.68 -9.01 9.36
N GLN A 87 -9.51 -7.83 8.76
CA GLN A 87 -10.53 -7.21 7.94
C GLN A 87 -10.90 -8.07 6.72
N PRO A 88 -12.19 -8.03 6.30
CA PRO A 88 -12.66 -8.81 5.15
C PRO A 88 -12.02 -8.32 3.85
N VAL A 89 -11.89 -9.24 2.89
CA VAL A 89 -11.17 -9.02 1.63
C VAL A 89 -12.08 -9.29 0.43
N VAL A 90 -11.89 -8.53 -0.65
CA VAL A 90 -12.40 -8.86 -1.98
C VAL A 90 -11.25 -8.76 -2.97
N GLU A 91 -11.18 -9.70 -3.91
CA GLU A 91 -10.14 -9.76 -4.92
C GLU A 91 -10.72 -9.53 -6.31
N LEU A 92 -9.96 -8.85 -7.16
CA LEU A 92 -10.32 -8.60 -8.55
C LEU A 92 -9.05 -8.66 -9.42
N ASN A 93 -9.14 -9.37 -10.53
CA ASN A 93 -8.07 -9.42 -11.53
C ASN A 93 -8.47 -8.63 -12.78
N VAL A 94 -7.60 -7.71 -13.20
CA VAL A 94 -7.82 -6.85 -14.38
C VAL A 94 -6.54 -6.81 -15.21
N ASP A 95 -6.59 -7.26 -16.46
CA ASP A 95 -5.48 -7.20 -17.41
C ASP A 95 -4.15 -7.80 -16.89
N GLY A 96 -4.25 -8.85 -16.06
CA GLY A 96 -3.11 -9.50 -15.42
C GLY A 96 -2.48 -8.70 -14.28
N TYR A 97 -3.27 -7.85 -13.62
CA TYR A 97 -2.96 -7.16 -12.37
C TYR A 97 -4.00 -7.55 -11.30
N GLU A 98 -3.52 -7.86 -10.11
CA GLU A 98 -4.31 -8.27 -8.96
C GLU A 98 -4.62 -7.06 -8.09
N PHE A 99 -5.90 -6.85 -7.78
CA PHE A 99 -6.37 -5.82 -6.86
C PHE A 99 -7.08 -6.48 -5.69
N ARG A 100 -6.79 -6.03 -4.47
CA ARG A 100 -7.46 -6.53 -3.26
C ARG A 100 -7.96 -5.38 -2.43
N GLY A 101 -9.24 -5.38 -2.10
CA GLY A 101 -9.84 -4.41 -1.20
C GLY A 101 -9.93 -5.02 0.18
N ILE A 102 -9.43 -4.32 1.18
CA ILE A 102 -9.31 -4.87 2.54
C ILE A 102 -10.00 -3.88 3.50
N GLY A 103 -11.09 -4.32 4.12
CA GLY A 103 -11.86 -3.50 5.06
C GLY A 103 -13.33 -3.28 4.69
N ILE A 104 -13.95 -2.37 5.43
CA ILE A 104 -15.35 -1.96 5.20
C ILE A 104 -15.41 -1.04 3.98
N GLY A 105 -16.21 -1.39 2.97
CA GLY A 105 -16.29 -0.66 1.71
C GLY A 105 -15.32 -1.17 0.62
N ARG A 106 -14.62 -2.28 0.88
CA ARG A 106 -13.67 -2.94 -0.03
C ARG A 106 -14.16 -3.15 -1.47
N GLU A 107 -15.43 -3.50 -1.67
CA GLU A 107 -15.99 -3.71 -3.01
C GLU A 107 -16.05 -2.42 -3.83
N MET A 108 -16.31 -1.29 -3.17
CA MET A 108 -16.28 0.02 -3.82
C MET A 108 -14.83 0.44 -4.05
N ALA A 109 -13.98 0.34 -3.02
CA ALA A 109 -12.58 0.74 -3.08
C ALA A 109 -11.83 0.07 -4.25
N VAL A 110 -12.01 -1.25 -4.45
CA VAL A 110 -11.37 -1.97 -5.56
C VAL A 110 -11.87 -1.53 -6.92
N LYS A 111 -13.16 -1.23 -7.05
CA LYS A 111 -13.73 -0.74 -8.33
C LYS A 111 -13.15 0.63 -8.67
N THR A 112 -13.17 1.56 -7.72
CA THR A 112 -12.60 2.91 -7.89
C THR A 112 -11.09 2.83 -8.18
N ALA A 113 -10.36 1.95 -7.48
CA ALA A 113 -8.93 1.73 -7.71
C ALA A 113 -8.65 1.26 -9.14
N VAL A 114 -9.44 0.32 -9.67
CA VAL A 114 -9.30 -0.13 -11.05
C VAL A 114 -9.56 1.00 -12.06
N GLU A 115 -10.49 1.91 -11.77
CA GLU A 115 -10.75 3.08 -12.62
C GLU A 115 -9.55 4.05 -12.61
N GLY A 116 -9.07 4.46 -11.44
CA GLY A 116 -7.88 5.33 -11.32
C GLY A 116 -6.62 4.70 -11.93
N TYR A 117 -6.42 3.41 -11.70
CA TYR A 117 -5.36 2.63 -12.33
C TYR A 117 -5.43 2.69 -13.86
N LYS A 118 -6.61 2.53 -14.46
CA LYS A 118 -6.79 2.57 -15.91
C LYS A 118 -6.51 3.95 -16.48
N ILE A 119 -6.86 5.02 -15.77
CA ILE A 119 -6.52 6.39 -16.18
C ILE A 119 -5.01 6.52 -16.29
N VAL A 120 -4.28 6.27 -15.20
CA VAL A 120 -2.82 6.37 -15.17
C VAL A 120 -2.16 5.42 -16.17
N ARG A 121 -2.61 4.16 -16.27
CA ARG A 121 -2.02 3.19 -17.20
C ARG A 121 -2.17 3.59 -18.68
N ASN A 122 -3.21 4.33 -19.02
CA ASN A 122 -3.48 4.76 -20.39
C ASN A 122 -2.79 6.10 -20.75
N GLU A 123 -2.17 6.78 -19.79
CA GLU A 123 -1.42 7.99 -20.06
C GLU A 123 -0.16 7.70 -20.88
N SER A 124 -0.04 8.40 -22.01
CA SER A 124 1.01 8.14 -23.00
C SER A 124 2.43 8.31 -22.45
N VAL A 125 2.61 9.18 -21.45
CA VAL A 125 3.91 9.44 -20.81
C VAL A 125 4.43 8.23 -20.03
N PHE A 126 3.55 7.34 -19.57
CA PHE A 126 3.91 6.12 -18.84
C PHE A 126 3.97 4.88 -19.73
N TYR A 127 3.67 5.02 -21.02
CA TYR A 127 3.67 3.90 -21.95
C TYR A 127 5.05 3.22 -21.99
N GLY A 128 5.08 1.91 -21.73
CA GLY A 128 6.31 1.12 -21.74
C GLY A 128 7.15 1.19 -20.46
N ILE A 129 6.67 1.84 -19.39
CA ILE A 129 7.35 1.90 -18.09
C ILE A 129 6.62 1.00 -17.08
N PRO A 130 7.05 -0.26 -16.88
CA PRO A 130 6.30 -1.22 -16.05
C PRO A 130 6.62 -1.03 -14.55
N PHE A 131 6.11 0.03 -13.94
CA PHE A 131 6.35 0.31 -12.52
C PHE A 131 5.13 0.09 -11.61
N ILE A 132 3.90 0.08 -12.14
CA ILE A 132 2.74 -0.30 -11.34
C ILE A 132 2.92 -1.76 -10.89
N PRO A 133 2.86 -2.05 -9.57
CA PRO A 133 3.02 -3.40 -9.04
C PRO A 133 1.98 -4.37 -9.60
N LYS A 134 2.37 -5.64 -9.79
CA LYS A 134 1.46 -6.70 -10.27
C LYS A 134 0.30 -6.98 -9.33
N LYS A 135 0.47 -6.64 -8.06
CA LYS A 135 -0.53 -6.73 -7.01
C LYS A 135 -0.63 -5.40 -6.28
N THR A 136 -1.85 -4.91 -6.11
CA THR A 136 -2.16 -3.69 -5.39
C THR A 136 -3.25 -3.95 -4.35
N ASP A 137 -2.87 -3.88 -3.08
CA ASP A 137 -3.80 -3.91 -1.96
C ASP A 137 -4.30 -2.49 -1.68
N ILE A 138 -5.62 -2.34 -1.54
CA ILE A 138 -6.32 -1.12 -1.16
C ILE A 138 -6.82 -1.32 0.28
N LEU A 139 -5.99 -0.93 1.23
CA LEU A 139 -6.24 -1.10 2.65
C LEU A 139 -7.01 0.08 3.23
N ILE A 140 -8.20 -0.18 3.75
CA ILE A 140 -9.08 0.84 4.31
C ILE A 140 -8.80 0.95 5.81
N VAL A 141 -8.38 2.12 6.26
CA VAL A 141 -8.00 2.42 7.63
C VAL A 141 -9.00 3.42 8.22
N GLU A 142 -9.68 3.05 9.31
CA GLU A 142 -10.74 3.88 9.91
C GLU A 142 -10.18 5.16 10.57
N ASP A 143 -9.06 5.07 11.29
CA ASP A 143 -8.39 6.22 11.95
C ASP A 143 -7.12 6.64 11.19
N TYR A 144 -7.28 7.12 9.96
CA TYR A 144 -6.17 7.59 9.13
C TYR A 144 -6.20 9.11 8.97
N SER A 145 -5.08 9.78 9.33
CA SER A 145 -4.99 11.25 9.30
C SER A 145 -4.90 11.83 7.89
N SER A 146 -4.45 11.04 6.93
CA SER A 146 -4.32 11.43 5.51
C SER A 146 -5.48 10.91 4.67
N GLY A 147 -5.65 11.44 3.46
CA GLY A 147 -6.61 10.89 2.47
C GLY A 147 -6.24 9.47 2.08
N ALA A 148 -5.02 9.31 1.60
CA ALA A 148 -4.42 8.04 1.25
C ALA A 148 -2.88 8.09 1.44
N MET A 149 -2.16 7.04 1.04
CA MET A 149 -0.70 6.96 1.02
C MET A 149 -0.26 5.89 0.00
N GLU A 150 0.72 6.24 -0.83
CA GLU A 150 1.01 5.62 -2.11
C GLU A 150 1.86 4.35 -2.03
N ASN A 151 1.91 3.67 -0.89
CA ASN A 151 2.89 2.60 -0.67
C ASN A 151 2.77 1.55 -1.80
N PRO A 152 3.80 1.34 -2.65
CA PRO A 152 3.68 0.46 -3.81
C PRO A 152 3.19 -0.93 -3.42
N GLY A 153 2.03 -1.33 -3.95
CA GLY A 153 1.42 -2.63 -3.72
C GLY A 153 0.60 -2.76 -2.44
N LEU A 154 0.59 -1.74 -1.57
CA LEU A 154 -0.26 -1.63 -0.36
C LEU A 154 -0.68 -0.17 -0.13
N ILE A 155 -1.52 0.36 -1.00
CA ILE A 155 -2.03 1.72 -0.89
C ILE A 155 -3.05 1.75 0.25
N THR A 156 -2.88 2.68 1.17
CA THR A 156 -3.81 2.84 2.31
C THR A 156 -4.74 4.00 2.07
N PHE A 157 -6.01 3.86 2.38
CA PHE A 157 -7.01 4.91 2.26
C PHE A 157 -7.74 5.10 3.59
N ASN A 158 -8.06 6.35 3.91
CA ASN A 158 -9.14 6.59 4.86
C ASN A 158 -10.48 6.22 4.23
N ARG A 159 -11.50 6.00 5.06
CA ARG A 159 -12.83 5.58 4.59
C ARG A 159 -13.55 6.63 3.71
N GLY A 160 -13.25 7.91 3.88
CA GLY A 160 -13.82 9.00 3.10
C GLY A 160 -13.23 9.13 1.68
N SER A 161 -12.08 8.53 1.41
CA SER A 161 -11.41 8.65 0.11
C SER A 161 -11.64 7.45 -0.82
N ILE A 162 -12.25 6.36 -0.33
CA ILE A 162 -12.39 5.11 -1.10
C ILE A 162 -13.34 5.21 -2.32
N TYR A 163 -14.18 6.22 -2.37
CA TYR A 163 -15.11 6.48 -3.47
C TYR A 163 -14.62 7.55 -4.44
N ASP A 164 -13.53 8.24 -4.11
CA ASP A 164 -13.02 9.34 -4.91
C ASP A 164 -12.02 8.83 -5.94
N ILE A 165 -12.41 8.89 -7.21
CA ILE A 165 -11.57 8.49 -8.33
C ILE A 165 -10.34 9.38 -8.47
N GLU A 166 -10.43 10.66 -8.10
CA GLU A 166 -9.30 11.60 -8.17
C GLU A 166 -8.20 11.16 -7.19
N THR A 167 -8.56 10.88 -5.93
CA THR A 167 -7.61 10.33 -4.95
C THR A 167 -6.99 9.02 -5.47
N HIS A 168 -7.77 8.07 -6.00
CA HIS A 168 -7.17 6.82 -6.50
C HIS A 168 -6.20 7.07 -7.67
N THR A 169 -6.55 7.99 -8.57
CA THR A 169 -5.70 8.36 -9.71
C THR A 169 -4.39 8.99 -9.22
N HIS A 170 -4.47 9.90 -8.24
CA HIS A 170 -3.31 10.51 -7.56
C HIS A 170 -2.38 9.46 -6.95
N GLU A 171 -2.92 8.49 -6.20
CA GLU A 171 -2.14 7.40 -5.61
C GLU A 171 -1.49 6.47 -6.66
N PHE A 172 -2.15 6.24 -7.81
CA PHE A 172 -1.55 5.47 -8.91
C PHE A 172 -0.49 6.30 -9.67
N ALA A 173 -0.67 7.61 -9.80
CA ALA A 173 0.33 8.50 -10.41
C ALA A 173 1.62 8.53 -9.58
N HIS A 174 1.49 8.45 -8.25
CA HIS A 174 2.62 8.32 -7.34
C HIS A 174 3.50 7.07 -7.57
N MET A 175 2.97 6.01 -8.21
CA MET A 175 3.81 4.89 -8.66
C MET A 175 4.98 5.42 -9.52
N TYR A 176 4.76 6.43 -10.35
CA TYR A 176 5.82 7.05 -11.13
C TYR A 176 6.47 8.23 -10.39
N PHE A 177 5.66 9.12 -9.81
CA PHE A 177 6.10 10.36 -9.16
C PHE A 177 6.07 10.24 -7.64
N GLY A 178 7.17 9.81 -7.05
CA GLY A 178 7.32 9.53 -5.63
C GLY A 178 7.95 8.17 -5.42
N ASN A 179 7.46 7.15 -6.13
CA ASN A 179 7.95 5.78 -5.98
C ASN A 179 9.06 5.42 -6.96
N LEU A 180 8.86 5.57 -8.28
CA LEU A 180 9.90 5.34 -9.28
C LEU A 180 10.93 6.48 -9.30
N VAL A 181 10.46 7.70 -9.55
CA VAL A 181 11.25 8.93 -9.48
C VAL A 181 10.89 9.62 -8.18
N THR A 182 11.84 9.72 -7.26
CA THR A 182 11.63 10.29 -5.93
C THR A 182 12.42 11.58 -5.81
N LEU A 183 11.83 12.59 -5.18
CA LEU A 183 12.52 13.78 -4.70
C LEU A 183 13.83 13.44 -3.97
N ARG A 184 14.83 14.31 -4.07
CA ARG A 184 16.10 14.14 -3.34
C ARG A 184 15.97 14.53 -1.86
N SER A 185 15.20 15.57 -1.58
CA SER A 185 15.00 16.14 -0.26
C SER A 185 13.58 16.70 -0.16
N TRP A 186 12.98 16.65 1.03
CA TRP A 186 11.59 17.07 1.28
C TRP A 186 11.28 18.51 0.90
N ASN A 187 12.31 19.37 0.72
CA ASN A 187 12.13 20.71 0.15
C ASN A 187 11.51 20.67 -1.27
N ASP A 188 11.69 19.57 -1.99
CA ASP A 188 11.19 19.35 -3.35
C ASP A 188 9.95 18.43 -3.39
N ILE A 189 9.17 18.36 -2.30
CA ILE A 189 7.95 17.53 -2.20
C ILE A 189 6.94 17.77 -3.33
N TRP A 190 6.93 18.98 -3.89
CA TRP A 190 6.11 19.32 -5.04
C TRP A 190 6.39 18.45 -6.27
N VAL A 191 7.59 17.86 -6.40
CA VAL A 191 7.91 16.92 -7.48
C VAL A 191 7.07 15.64 -7.38
N ASN A 192 6.78 15.18 -6.16
CA ASN A 192 5.90 14.05 -5.95
C ASN A 192 4.43 14.52 -6.03
N GLU A 193 4.01 15.36 -5.07
CA GLU A 193 2.60 15.74 -4.89
C GLU A 193 2.06 16.56 -6.05
N GLY A 194 2.84 17.53 -6.55
CA GLY A 194 2.39 18.39 -7.64
C GLY A 194 2.27 17.65 -8.97
N LEU A 195 3.12 16.65 -9.22
CA LEU A 195 2.98 15.79 -10.41
C LEU A 195 1.85 14.78 -10.23
N ALA A 196 1.72 14.15 -9.06
CA ALA A 196 0.60 13.25 -8.80
C ALA A 196 -0.76 13.96 -8.90
N THR A 197 -0.88 15.21 -8.44
CA THR A 197 -2.11 16.02 -8.58
C THR A 197 -2.37 16.48 -10.02
N PHE A 198 -1.34 16.61 -10.85
CA PHE A 198 -1.51 17.04 -12.25
C PHE A 198 -2.15 15.95 -13.13
N TYR A 199 -1.91 14.68 -12.81
CA TYR A 199 -2.41 13.51 -13.55
C TYR A 199 -3.66 12.92 -12.91
#